data_AF-A0A845B0Y7-F1
#
_entry.id   AF-A0A845B0Y7-F1
#
_cell.length_a   1.000
_cell.length_b   1.000
_cell.length_c   1.000
_cell.angle_alpha   90.00
_cell.angle_beta   90.00
_cell.angle_gamma   90.00
#
_symmetry.space_group_name_H-M   'P 1'
#
loop_
_entity.id
_entity.type
_entity.pdbx_description
1 polymer ?
#
loop_
_entity_poly.entity_id
_entity_poly.type
_entity_poly.pdbx_seq_one_letter_code
_entity_poly.pdbx_strand_id
1 'polypeptide(L)'
;MNAAKSGNVAKAGAKAGLPADAREWLLEKGFAVRDEDLWYEALTHGSTGNARDYQRLEFLGDRVLGLTVAALLYERTQAAEGALAQRLNALVSRSTCAAVAREIGAARHLNLGKQARDDGAADSDNILGDVMEALLGANFVEAGFEASSDLIRSIWDSRITGGAGASKHPKSALQEWAAGNRRKGPEYAIIDRSGPDHMAEFTVRVSVKNVGEAEATASSKQEAETEAARLFMERFG
;
A
#
# COMPACT_ATOMS: atom_id res chain seq x y z
N MET A 1 33.97 53.64 15.12
CA MET A 1 33.29 52.72 14.18
C MET A 1 33.84 51.31 14.39
N ASN A 2 33.10 50.46 15.09
CA ASN A 2 33.30 49.01 15.01
C ASN A 2 31.97 48.34 15.36
N ALA A 3 31.28 47.85 14.34
CA ALA A 3 29.99 47.19 14.47
C ALA A 3 30.22 45.74 14.90
N ALA A 4 29.70 45.39 16.08
CA ALA A 4 29.66 44.03 16.58
C ALA A 4 28.65 43.22 15.75
N LYS A 5 29.14 42.16 15.08
CA LYS A 5 28.31 41.10 14.51
C LYS A 5 27.81 40.22 15.66
N SER A 6 26.58 40.47 16.13
CA SER A 6 25.83 39.54 16.96
C SER A 6 25.27 38.44 16.07
N GLY A 7 25.94 37.29 16.06
CA GLY A 7 25.46 36.06 15.42
C GLY A 7 24.18 35.58 16.10
N ASN A 8 23.10 35.51 15.32
CA ASN A 8 21.85 34.87 15.70
C ASN A 8 22.07 33.36 15.73
N VAL A 9 22.31 32.80 16.91
CA VAL A 9 22.33 31.34 17.10
C VAL A 9 20.87 30.88 17.00
N ALA A 10 20.53 30.25 15.89
CA ALA A 10 19.24 29.61 15.68
C ALA A 10 18.96 28.66 16.85
N LYS A 11 17.87 28.91 17.58
CA LYS A 11 17.33 27.96 18.57
C LYS A 11 17.02 26.66 17.83
N ALA A 12 17.78 25.60 18.11
CA ALA A 12 17.38 24.24 17.78
C ALA A 12 16.02 23.99 18.46
N GLY A 13 14.97 23.85 17.64
CA GLY A 13 13.65 23.50 18.13
C GLY A 13 13.72 22.18 18.89
N ALA A 14 13.04 22.10 20.03
CA ALA A 14 12.94 20.85 20.79
C ALA A 14 12.46 19.74 19.85
N LYS A 15 13.20 18.61 19.81
CA LYS A 15 12.73 17.38 19.16
C LYS A 15 11.37 17.05 19.76
N ALA A 16 10.32 17.06 18.96
CA ALA A 16 9.05 16.47 19.38
C ALA A 16 9.29 14.95 19.48
N GLY A 17 9.04 14.38 20.67
CA GLY A 17 9.13 12.95 20.92
C GLY A 17 7.82 12.23 20.57
N LEU A 18 7.81 10.90 20.70
CA LEU A 18 6.63 10.08 20.48
C LEU A 18 5.48 10.49 21.42
N PRO A 19 4.31 10.90 20.90
CA PRO A 19 3.15 11.18 21.73
C PRO A 19 2.73 9.96 22.56
N ALA A 20 2.25 10.19 23.79
CA ALA A 20 1.89 9.11 24.72
C ALA A 20 0.74 8.22 24.18
N ASP A 21 -0.22 8.82 23.48
CA ASP A 21 -1.32 8.12 22.82
C ASP A 21 -0.84 7.28 21.62
N ALA A 22 0.14 7.76 20.86
CA ALA A 22 0.79 6.99 19.80
C ALA A 22 1.56 5.80 20.38
N ARG A 23 2.27 6.00 21.50
CA ARG A 23 2.97 4.92 22.22
C ARG A 23 2.01 3.84 22.71
N GLU A 24 0.91 4.22 23.34
CA GLU A 24 -0.10 3.29 23.83
C GLU A 24 -0.73 2.50 22.68
N TRP A 25 -1.07 3.18 21.59
CA TRP A 25 -1.59 2.55 20.38
C TRP A 25 -0.62 1.53 19.77
N LEU A 26 0.67 1.85 19.65
CA LEU A 26 1.68 0.93 19.13
C LEU A 26 1.74 -0.36 19.97
N LEU A 27 1.75 -0.22 21.29
CA LEU A 27 1.75 -1.37 22.20
C LEU A 27 0.46 -2.20 22.08
N GLU A 28 -0.70 -1.55 21.97
CA GLU A 28 -2.00 -2.21 21.75
C GLU A 28 -2.00 -3.05 20.46
N LYS A 29 -1.33 -2.57 19.41
CA LYS A 29 -1.20 -3.29 18.12
C LYS A 29 -0.09 -4.33 18.11
N GLY A 30 0.62 -4.53 19.23
CA GLY A 30 1.62 -5.57 19.38
C GLY A 30 3.04 -5.19 18.93
N PHE A 31 3.31 -3.90 18.69
CA PHE A 31 4.64 -3.43 18.35
C PHE A 31 5.56 -3.33 19.59
N ALA A 32 6.86 -3.60 19.38
CA ALA A 32 7.87 -3.45 20.43
C ALA A 32 8.37 -2.01 20.52
N VAL A 33 7.84 -1.21 21.46
CA VAL A 33 8.24 0.19 21.65
C VAL A 33 9.25 0.33 22.79
N ARG A 34 10.55 0.32 22.46
CA ARG A 34 11.65 0.60 23.42
C ARG A 34 12.42 1.87 23.07
N ASP A 35 12.65 2.14 21.79
CA ASP A 35 13.26 3.38 21.30
C ASP A 35 12.20 4.31 20.71
N GLU A 36 11.69 5.22 21.53
CA GLU A 36 10.62 6.15 21.13
C GLU A 36 11.03 7.08 19.97
N ASP A 37 12.32 7.39 19.81
CA ASP A 37 12.80 8.21 18.69
C ASP A 37 12.63 7.46 17.35
N LEU A 38 12.84 6.14 17.34
CA LEU A 38 12.64 5.28 16.17
C LEU A 38 11.17 5.23 15.74
N TRP A 39 10.26 5.10 16.70
CA TRP A 39 8.83 5.05 16.43
C TRP A 39 8.26 6.41 16.04
N TYR A 40 8.80 7.49 16.59
CA TYR A 40 8.49 8.84 16.13
C TYR A 40 8.97 9.04 14.68
N GLU A 41 10.17 8.56 14.34
CA GLU A 41 10.69 8.55 12.95
C GLU A 41 9.77 7.75 12.01
N ALA A 42 9.32 6.56 12.41
CA ALA A 42 8.42 5.70 11.62
C ALA A 42 7.05 6.36 11.30
N LEU A 43 6.59 7.27 12.16
CA LEU A 43 5.34 8.02 11.99
C LEU A 43 5.53 9.39 11.33
N THR A 44 6.76 9.75 10.97
CA THR A 44 7.11 11.10 10.49
C THR A 44 7.23 11.15 8.97
N HIS A 45 6.33 11.92 8.35
CA HIS A 45 6.39 12.20 6.92
C HIS A 45 7.39 13.32 6.61
N GLY A 46 8.02 13.25 5.44
CA GLY A 46 9.01 14.23 4.98
C GLY A 46 8.48 15.68 4.89
N SER A 47 7.16 15.88 4.78
CA SER A 47 6.56 17.24 4.79
C SER A 47 6.73 18.00 6.10
N THR A 48 7.13 17.33 7.18
CA THR A 48 7.46 17.99 8.45
C THR A 48 8.76 18.81 8.38
N GLY A 49 9.66 18.49 7.44
CA GLY A 49 11.00 19.05 7.38
C GLY A 49 11.93 18.53 8.47
N ASN A 50 11.56 17.45 9.18
CA ASN A 50 12.43 16.80 10.15
C ASN A 50 13.64 16.17 9.46
N ALA A 51 14.78 16.13 10.15
CA ALA A 51 16.01 15.53 9.61
C ALA A 51 15.92 14.01 9.42
N ARG A 52 14.94 13.36 10.08
CA ARG A 52 14.62 11.96 9.92
C ARG A 52 13.13 11.81 9.66
N ASP A 53 12.80 11.01 8.67
CA ASP A 53 11.46 10.62 8.27
C ASP A 53 11.42 9.10 8.07
N TYR A 54 10.23 8.60 7.75
CA TYR A 54 10.00 7.16 7.69
C TYR A 54 10.69 6.44 6.52
N GLN A 55 11.27 7.14 5.53
CA GLN A 55 11.62 6.56 4.22
C GLN A 55 12.63 5.41 4.30
N ARG A 56 13.59 5.49 5.24
CA ARG A 56 14.58 4.42 5.44
C ARG A 56 13.96 3.19 6.09
N LEU A 57 12.99 3.41 6.98
CA LEU A 57 12.26 2.35 7.65
C LEU A 57 11.27 1.69 6.69
N GLU A 58 10.58 2.47 5.86
CA GLU A 58 9.73 2.01 4.75
C GLU A 58 10.50 1.04 3.85
N PHE A 59 11.65 1.48 3.33
CA PHE A 59 12.53 0.63 2.51
C PHE A 59 12.82 -0.72 3.17
N LEU A 60 13.15 -0.72 4.47
CA LEU A 60 13.46 -1.95 5.20
C LEU A 60 12.22 -2.82 5.41
N GLY A 61 11.12 -2.20 5.84
CA GLY A 61 9.87 -2.86 6.16
C GLY A 61 9.20 -3.53 4.97
N ASP A 62 9.25 -2.92 3.78
CA ASP A 62 8.79 -3.55 2.53
C ASP A 62 9.47 -4.91 2.30
N ARG A 63 10.80 -5.01 2.48
CA ARG A 63 11.51 -6.28 2.31
C ARG A 63 11.16 -7.30 3.40
N VAL A 64 10.96 -6.84 4.65
CA VAL A 64 10.56 -7.71 5.76
C VAL A 64 9.15 -8.28 5.52
N LEU A 65 8.23 -7.44 5.06
CA LEU A 65 6.88 -7.82 4.65
C LEU A 65 6.92 -8.80 3.47
N GLY A 66 7.62 -8.44 2.41
CA GLY A 66 7.76 -9.26 1.20
C GLY A 66 8.29 -10.66 1.50
N LEU A 67 9.37 -10.77 2.27
CA LEU A 67 9.92 -12.07 2.65
C LEU A 67 8.95 -12.89 3.51
N THR A 68 8.31 -12.25 4.50
CA THR A 68 7.36 -12.92 5.39
C THR A 68 6.16 -13.48 4.62
N VAL A 69 5.57 -12.68 3.72
CA VAL A 69 4.43 -13.10 2.91
C VAL A 69 4.83 -14.16 1.89
N ALA A 70 6.01 -14.04 1.27
CA ALA A 70 6.52 -15.06 0.35
C ALA A 70 6.71 -16.41 1.05
N ALA A 71 7.31 -16.41 2.25
CA ALA A 71 7.48 -17.61 3.07
C ALA A 71 6.12 -18.24 3.44
N LEU A 72 5.15 -17.42 3.86
CA LEU A 72 3.79 -17.87 4.17
C LEU A 72 3.08 -18.53 2.99
N LEU A 73 3.19 -17.93 1.80
CA LEU A 73 2.57 -18.47 0.59
C LEU A 73 3.21 -19.79 0.17
N TYR A 74 4.53 -19.91 0.31
CA TYR A 74 5.28 -21.14 0.06
C TYR A 74 4.89 -22.25 1.05
N GLU A 75 4.76 -21.93 2.33
CA GLU A 75 4.35 -22.89 3.37
C GLU A 75 2.90 -23.38 3.17
N ARG A 76 1.96 -22.47 2.85
CA ARG A 76 0.52 -22.76 2.86
C ARG A 76 -0.04 -23.26 1.53
N THR A 77 0.71 -23.16 0.43
CA THR A 77 0.21 -23.51 -0.90
C THR A 77 1.24 -24.25 -1.75
N GLN A 78 0.77 -25.09 -2.67
CA GLN A 78 1.61 -25.74 -3.69
C GLN A 78 1.40 -25.10 -5.08
N ALA A 79 1.11 -23.80 -5.09
CA ALA A 79 0.85 -23.06 -6.32
C ALA A 79 2.12 -22.92 -7.17
N ALA A 80 1.94 -22.77 -8.49
CA ALA A 80 3.06 -22.46 -9.38
C ALA A 80 3.65 -21.07 -9.09
N GLU A 81 4.92 -20.87 -9.42
CA GLU A 81 5.68 -19.63 -9.15
C GLU A 81 4.93 -18.36 -9.59
N GLY A 82 4.40 -18.31 -10.81
CA GLY A 82 3.66 -17.14 -11.28
C GLY A 82 2.40 -16.81 -10.45
N ALA A 83 1.71 -17.82 -9.92
CA ALA A 83 0.56 -17.62 -9.05
C ALA A 83 0.98 -17.15 -7.64
N LEU A 84 2.11 -17.67 -7.13
CA LEU A 84 2.71 -17.18 -5.88
C LEU A 84 3.13 -15.71 -6.01
N ALA A 85 3.81 -15.35 -7.10
CA ALA A 85 4.25 -13.99 -7.37
C ALA A 85 3.06 -13.02 -7.49
N GLN A 86 2.00 -13.42 -8.19
CA GLN A 86 0.79 -12.60 -8.29
C GLN A 86 0.13 -12.36 -6.93
N ARG A 87 0.01 -13.42 -6.11
CA ARG A 87 -0.61 -13.32 -4.79
C ARG A 87 0.25 -12.53 -3.81
N LEU A 88 1.57 -12.69 -3.87
CA LEU A 88 2.53 -11.88 -3.13
C LEU A 88 2.33 -10.40 -3.45
N ASN A 89 2.38 -10.03 -4.74
CA ASN A 89 2.22 -8.64 -5.19
C ASN A 89 0.90 -8.01 -4.74
N ALA A 90 -0.19 -8.80 -4.69
CA ALA A 90 -1.47 -8.32 -4.19
C ALA A 90 -1.47 -8.10 -2.66
N LEU A 91 -0.87 -9.02 -1.90
CA LEU A 91 -0.83 -8.97 -0.44
C LEU A 91 0.12 -7.91 0.11
N VAL A 92 1.16 -7.56 -0.65
CA VAL A 92 2.13 -6.52 -0.27
C VAL A 92 1.97 -5.24 -1.09
N SER A 93 0.87 -5.08 -1.82
CA SER A 93 0.62 -3.86 -2.57
C SER A 93 0.44 -2.68 -1.63
N ARG A 94 0.81 -1.49 -2.09
CA ARG A 94 0.53 -0.22 -1.41
C ARG A 94 -0.93 -0.10 -0.96
N SER A 95 -1.89 -0.46 -1.83
CA SER A 95 -3.31 -0.42 -1.49
C SER A 95 -3.66 -1.34 -0.32
N THR A 96 -3.05 -2.53 -0.26
CA THR A 96 -3.23 -3.47 0.86
C THR A 96 -2.56 -2.95 2.12
N CYS A 97 -1.33 -2.44 2.04
CA CYS A 97 -0.63 -1.81 3.16
C CYS A 97 -1.42 -0.62 3.72
N ALA A 98 -1.95 0.25 2.85
CA ALA A 98 -2.78 1.39 3.25
C ALA A 98 -4.10 0.94 3.90
N ALA A 99 -4.74 -0.10 3.37
CA ALA A 99 -5.95 -0.66 3.99
C ALA A 99 -5.66 -1.19 5.40
N VAL A 100 -4.54 -1.91 5.59
CA VAL A 100 -4.10 -2.37 6.91
C VAL A 100 -3.81 -1.19 7.83
N ALA A 101 -3.09 -0.17 7.35
CA ALA A 101 -2.79 1.03 8.12
C ALA A 101 -4.05 1.72 8.65
N ARG A 102 -5.11 1.80 7.82
CA ARG A 102 -6.42 2.34 8.24
C ARG A 102 -7.08 1.46 9.28
N GLU A 103 -7.10 0.14 9.08
CA GLU A 103 -7.71 -0.82 10.01
C GLU A 103 -7.07 -0.78 11.39
N ILE A 104 -5.75 -0.64 11.45
CA ILE A 104 -5.05 -0.51 12.74
C ILE A 104 -5.13 0.91 13.31
N GLY A 105 -5.62 1.91 12.56
CA GLY A 105 -5.80 3.29 13.01
C GLY A 105 -4.55 4.16 12.92
N ALA A 106 -3.61 3.87 12.02
CA ALA A 106 -2.34 4.60 11.90
C ALA A 106 -2.52 6.08 11.48
N ALA A 107 -3.55 6.39 10.68
CA ALA A 107 -3.77 7.73 10.10
C ALA A 107 -3.76 8.87 11.14
N ARG A 108 -4.32 8.62 12.34
CA ARG A 108 -4.44 9.62 13.42
C ARG A 108 -3.12 9.91 14.14
N HIS A 109 -2.09 9.07 13.93
CA HIS A 109 -0.80 9.18 14.61
C HIS A 109 0.32 9.72 13.70
N LEU A 110 -0.01 10.10 12.47
CA LEU A 110 0.96 10.62 11.51
C LEU A 110 1.45 12.02 11.88
N ASN A 111 2.78 12.18 11.92
CA ASN A 111 3.40 13.49 12.00
C ASN A 111 3.54 14.06 10.60
N LEU A 112 2.64 15.00 10.28
CA LEU A 112 2.55 15.67 8.99
C LEU A 112 2.93 17.15 9.11
N GLY A 113 3.49 17.74 8.06
CA GLY A 113 3.57 19.21 7.94
C GLY A 113 2.18 19.84 7.83
N LYS A 114 2.06 21.15 8.13
CA LYS A 114 0.76 21.86 8.10
C LYS A 114 0.04 21.71 6.74
N GLN A 115 0.73 22.02 5.65
CA GLN A 115 0.16 21.94 4.30
C GLN A 115 -0.34 20.54 3.97
N ALA A 116 0.48 19.51 4.25
CA ALA A 116 0.10 18.12 3.98
C ALA A 116 -1.15 17.70 4.78
N ARG A 117 -1.28 18.13 6.04
CA ARG A 117 -2.52 17.87 6.82
C ARG A 117 -3.73 18.52 6.16
N ASP A 118 -3.60 19.78 5.76
CA ASP A 118 -4.69 20.54 5.15
C ASP A 118 -5.12 19.92 3.80
N ASP A 119 -4.17 19.29 3.08
CA ASP A 119 -4.40 18.59 1.82
C ASP A 119 -4.93 17.15 1.99
N GLY A 120 -5.21 16.69 3.22
CA GLY A 120 -5.77 15.36 3.47
C GLY A 120 -4.75 14.22 3.36
N ALA A 121 -3.45 14.50 3.54
CA ALA A 121 -2.39 13.51 3.47
C ALA A 121 -2.58 12.28 4.38
N ALA A 122 -3.29 12.45 5.50
CA ALA A 122 -3.59 11.37 6.43
C ALA A 122 -4.49 10.27 5.83
N ASP A 123 -5.26 10.59 4.79
CA ASP A 123 -6.15 9.66 4.10
C ASP A 123 -5.54 9.11 2.80
N SER A 124 -4.31 9.50 2.45
CA SER A 124 -3.64 9.10 1.21
C SER A 124 -3.15 7.64 1.27
N ASP A 125 -3.51 6.84 0.25
CA ASP A 125 -3.00 5.47 0.10
C ASP A 125 -1.47 5.42 0.00
N ASN A 126 -0.85 6.44 -0.60
CA ASN A 126 0.62 6.50 -0.68
C ASN A 126 1.22 6.60 0.71
N ILE A 127 0.79 7.58 1.51
CA ILE A 127 1.37 7.83 2.83
C ILE A 127 1.03 6.70 3.81
N LEU A 128 -0.20 6.20 3.78
CA LEU A 128 -0.62 5.10 4.65
C LEU A 128 0.09 3.78 4.31
N GLY A 129 0.34 3.52 3.03
CA GLY A 129 1.14 2.37 2.59
C GLY A 129 2.58 2.46 3.11
N ASP A 130 3.24 3.59 2.84
CA ASP A 130 4.64 3.80 3.24
C ASP A 130 4.82 3.74 4.76
N VAL A 131 3.88 4.33 5.52
CA VAL A 131 3.93 4.32 6.98
C VAL A 131 3.72 2.91 7.53
N MET A 132 2.83 2.11 6.93
CA MET A 132 2.66 0.72 7.36
C MET A 132 3.96 -0.05 7.21
N GLU A 133 4.64 0.10 6.08
CA GLU A 133 5.96 -0.50 5.85
C GLU A 133 6.98 0.04 6.85
N ALA A 134 7.00 1.35 7.11
CA ALA A 134 7.91 1.94 8.09
C ALA A 134 7.71 1.41 9.52
N LEU A 135 6.47 1.16 9.96
CA LEU A 135 6.18 0.54 11.25
C LEU A 135 6.73 -0.88 11.33
N LEU A 136 6.63 -1.65 10.25
CA LEU A 136 7.24 -2.98 10.16
C LEU A 136 8.78 -2.91 10.17
N GLY A 137 9.35 -1.91 9.49
CA GLY A 137 10.78 -1.61 9.53
C GLY A 137 11.28 -1.24 10.92
N ALA A 138 10.55 -0.39 11.65
CA ALA A 138 10.85 -0.05 13.03
C ALA A 138 10.78 -1.27 13.94
N ASN A 139 9.74 -2.09 13.81
CA ASN A 139 9.62 -3.34 14.56
C ASN A 139 10.77 -4.30 14.28
N PHE A 140 11.26 -4.38 13.04
CA PHE A 140 12.41 -5.19 12.70
C PHE A 140 13.70 -4.67 13.36
N VAL A 141 13.95 -3.36 13.33
CA VAL A 141 15.12 -2.75 13.98
C VAL A 141 15.10 -2.99 15.48
N GLU A 142 13.91 -2.94 16.08
CA GLU A 142 13.69 -3.26 17.48
C GLU A 142 13.84 -4.77 17.76
N ALA A 143 12.92 -5.58 17.27
CA ALA A 143 12.67 -6.93 17.75
C ALA A 143 13.27 -8.04 16.85
N GLY A 144 13.87 -7.68 15.72
CA GLY A 144 14.44 -8.63 14.76
C GLY A 144 13.39 -9.29 13.86
N PHE A 145 13.87 -10.18 12.98
CA PHE A 145 13.04 -10.75 11.93
C PHE A 145 11.92 -11.66 12.45
N GLU A 146 12.20 -12.55 13.40
CA GLU A 146 11.22 -13.53 13.89
C GLU A 146 9.99 -12.84 14.50
N ALA A 147 10.21 -11.91 15.43
CA ALA A 147 9.13 -11.14 16.05
C ALA A 147 8.34 -10.30 15.03
N SER A 148 9.02 -9.69 14.05
CA SER A 148 8.34 -8.98 12.95
C SER A 148 7.52 -9.94 12.08
N SER A 149 8.04 -11.12 11.79
CA SER A 149 7.33 -12.12 10.98
C SER A 149 6.06 -12.58 11.67
N ASP A 150 6.11 -12.85 12.98
CA ASP A 150 4.94 -13.24 13.78
C ASP A 150 3.88 -12.14 13.83
N LEU A 151 4.30 -10.88 14.01
CA LEU A 151 3.41 -9.73 13.99
C LEU A 151 2.72 -9.57 12.62
N ILE A 152 3.50 -9.64 11.53
CA ILE A 152 2.98 -9.58 10.17
C ILE A 152 1.99 -10.71 9.92
N ARG A 153 2.34 -11.94 10.32
CA ARG A 153 1.45 -13.11 10.23
C ARG A 153 0.11 -12.84 10.91
N SER A 154 0.12 -12.26 12.11
CA SER A 154 -1.10 -11.91 12.85
C SER A 154 -1.92 -10.82 12.15
N ILE A 155 -1.29 -9.74 11.69
CA ILE A 155 -1.99 -8.59 11.08
C ILE A 155 -2.54 -8.95 9.69
N TRP A 156 -1.80 -9.74 8.90
CA TRP A 156 -2.19 -10.14 7.54
C TRP A 156 -3.04 -11.42 7.50
N ASP A 157 -3.28 -12.13 8.61
CA ASP A 157 -3.90 -13.46 8.57
C ASP A 157 -5.24 -13.46 7.85
N SER A 158 -6.11 -12.46 8.08
CA SER A 158 -7.41 -12.35 7.42
C SER A 158 -7.31 -12.19 5.89
N ARG A 159 -6.26 -11.54 5.40
CA ARG A 159 -5.97 -11.36 3.97
C ARG A 159 -5.33 -12.58 3.35
N ILE A 160 -4.51 -13.29 4.12
CA ILE A 160 -3.86 -14.52 3.67
C ILE A 160 -4.88 -15.67 3.64
N THR A 161 -5.80 -15.75 4.59
CA THR A 161 -6.81 -16.80 4.74
C THR A 161 -8.09 -16.51 3.97
N GLY A 162 -8.56 -15.26 3.98
CA GLY A 162 -9.59 -14.80 3.07
C GLY A 162 -9.05 -14.83 1.64
N GLY A 163 -9.87 -15.16 0.65
CA GLY A 163 -9.47 -15.12 -0.77
C GLY A 163 -9.07 -13.71 -1.28
N ALA A 164 -8.89 -12.72 -0.40
CA ALA A 164 -8.36 -11.39 -0.69
C ALA A 164 -6.88 -11.50 -1.05
N GLY A 165 -6.62 -11.67 -2.35
CA GLY A 165 -5.30 -12.03 -2.91
C GLY A 165 -5.39 -13.19 -3.91
N ALA A 166 -6.53 -13.89 -3.93
CA ALA A 166 -6.92 -14.81 -5.00
C ALA A 166 -7.71 -14.11 -6.13
N SER A 167 -8.04 -12.83 -6.00
CA SER A 167 -8.54 -12.05 -7.14
C SER A 167 -7.35 -11.81 -8.07
N LYS A 168 -7.13 -12.73 -9.00
CA LYS A 168 -6.27 -12.49 -10.16
C LYS A 168 -6.66 -11.14 -10.75
N HIS A 169 -5.68 -10.27 -11.01
CA HIS A 169 -5.94 -9.00 -11.67
C HIS A 169 -6.88 -9.27 -12.86
N PRO A 170 -8.06 -8.62 -12.95
CA PRO A 170 -9.12 -9.06 -13.86
C PRO A 170 -8.68 -9.27 -15.32
N LYS A 171 -7.75 -8.43 -15.82
CA LYS A 171 -7.16 -8.60 -17.15
C LYS A 171 -6.36 -9.89 -17.31
N SER A 172 -5.52 -10.23 -16.32
CA SER A 172 -4.73 -11.46 -16.30
C SER A 172 -5.64 -12.67 -16.13
N ALA A 173 -6.64 -12.57 -15.25
CA ALA A 173 -7.66 -13.61 -15.07
C ALA A 173 -8.38 -13.93 -16.38
N LEU A 174 -8.82 -12.89 -17.10
CA LEU A 174 -9.49 -13.01 -18.39
C LEU A 174 -8.57 -13.57 -19.47
N GLN A 175 -7.30 -13.16 -19.50
CA GLN A 175 -6.33 -13.64 -20.48
C GLN A 175 -6.02 -15.13 -20.29
N GLU A 176 -5.82 -15.57 -19.06
CA GLU A 176 -5.62 -16.98 -18.73
C GLU A 176 -6.88 -17.80 -18.98
N TRP A 177 -8.06 -17.29 -18.62
CA TRP A 177 -9.32 -17.94 -18.91
C TRP A 177 -9.53 -18.13 -20.42
N ALA A 178 -9.20 -17.11 -21.23
CA ALA A 178 -9.25 -17.22 -22.69
C ALA A 178 -8.27 -18.29 -23.20
N ALA A 179 -7.03 -18.30 -22.70
CA ALA A 179 -6.02 -19.29 -23.07
C ALA A 179 -6.44 -20.72 -22.68
N GLY A 180 -6.93 -20.92 -21.45
CA GLY A 180 -7.40 -22.21 -20.94
C GLY A 180 -8.60 -22.76 -21.70
N ASN A 181 -9.46 -21.87 -22.23
CA ASN A 181 -10.58 -22.24 -23.09
C ASN A 181 -10.19 -22.34 -24.58
N ARG A 182 -8.91 -22.27 -24.94
CA ARG A 182 -8.39 -22.28 -26.32
C ARG A 182 -9.01 -21.18 -27.20
N ARG A 183 -9.22 -20.00 -26.61
CA ARG A 183 -9.77 -18.82 -27.28
C ARG A 183 -8.66 -17.81 -27.58
N LYS A 184 -8.93 -16.91 -28.54
CA LYS A 184 -8.09 -15.73 -28.75
C LYS A 184 -8.14 -14.85 -27.49
N GLY A 185 -7.01 -14.21 -27.15
CA GLY A 185 -6.94 -13.31 -26.00
C GLY A 185 -7.95 -12.15 -26.08
N PRO A 186 -8.30 -11.54 -24.94
CA PRO A 186 -9.26 -10.44 -24.88
C PRO A 186 -8.78 -9.20 -25.65
N GLU A 187 -9.70 -8.55 -26.35
CA GLU A 187 -9.46 -7.31 -27.10
C GLU A 187 -10.15 -6.15 -26.38
N TYR A 188 -9.39 -5.09 -26.10
CA TYR A 188 -9.86 -3.89 -25.42
C TYR A 188 -9.96 -2.72 -26.40
N ALA A 189 -11.08 -1.99 -26.37
CA ALA A 189 -11.30 -0.80 -27.17
C ALA A 189 -11.89 0.32 -26.30
N ILE A 190 -11.33 1.53 -26.41
CA ILE A 190 -11.97 2.73 -25.87
C ILE A 190 -13.13 3.07 -26.80
N ILE A 191 -14.34 3.10 -26.26
CA ILE A 191 -15.55 3.38 -27.03
C ILE A 191 -16.09 4.78 -26.76
N ASP A 192 -15.77 5.36 -25.60
CA ASP A 192 -16.09 6.75 -25.30
C ASP A 192 -15.04 7.38 -24.38
N ARG A 193 -14.90 8.70 -24.49
CA ARG A 193 -14.14 9.53 -23.56
C ARG A 193 -14.90 10.83 -23.36
N SER A 194 -15.31 11.11 -22.14
CA SER A 194 -16.11 12.28 -21.78
C SER A 194 -15.47 13.05 -20.62
N GLY A 195 -15.99 14.25 -20.34
CA GLY A 195 -15.50 15.10 -19.26
C GLY A 195 -14.27 15.98 -19.63
N PRO A 196 -14.02 17.04 -18.85
CA PRO A 196 -12.83 17.88 -19.01
C PRO A 196 -11.57 17.12 -18.58
N ASP A 197 -10.38 17.52 -19.02
CA ASP A 197 -9.13 16.74 -18.79
C ASP A 197 -8.83 16.39 -17.32
N HIS A 198 -9.26 17.24 -16.37
CA HIS A 198 -9.09 17.03 -14.93
C HIS A 198 -10.18 16.14 -14.29
N MET A 199 -11.21 15.75 -15.05
CA MET A 199 -12.29 14.83 -14.67
C MET A 199 -12.67 13.98 -15.89
N ALA A 200 -11.67 13.47 -16.61
CA ALA A 200 -11.92 12.65 -17.79
C ALA A 200 -12.44 11.28 -17.37
N GLU A 201 -13.53 10.84 -18.00
CA GLU A 201 -14.07 9.50 -17.87
C GLU A 201 -13.78 8.72 -19.16
N PHE A 202 -13.33 7.48 -19.00
CA PHE A 202 -13.00 6.59 -20.10
C PHE A 202 -13.94 5.39 -20.06
N THR A 203 -14.70 5.17 -21.13
CA THR A 203 -15.50 3.97 -21.30
C THR A 203 -14.75 2.99 -22.18
N VAL A 204 -14.47 1.81 -21.63
CA VAL A 204 -13.73 0.75 -22.32
C VAL A 204 -14.62 -0.48 -22.45
N ARG A 205 -14.61 -1.06 -23.65
CA ARG A 205 -15.16 -2.37 -23.95
C ARG A 205 -14.05 -3.41 -23.97
N VAL A 206 -14.29 -4.55 -23.34
CA VAL A 206 -13.51 -5.78 -23.54
C VAL A 206 -14.35 -6.80 -24.28
N SER A 207 -13.77 -7.50 -25.25
CA SER A 207 -14.44 -8.59 -25.98
C SER A 207 -13.55 -9.82 -26.09
N VAL A 208 -14.18 -11.01 -26.08
CA VAL A 208 -13.53 -12.27 -26.43
C VAL A 208 -14.32 -12.90 -27.57
N LYS A 209 -13.62 -13.18 -28.67
CA LYS A 209 -14.24 -13.71 -29.90
C LYS A 209 -15.05 -14.97 -29.60
N ASN A 210 -16.28 -15.01 -30.12
CA ASN A 210 -17.25 -16.10 -29.94
C ASN A 210 -17.69 -16.36 -28.48
N VAL A 211 -17.53 -15.36 -27.60
CA VAL A 211 -18.05 -15.41 -26.22
C VAL A 211 -19.00 -14.24 -25.96
N GLY A 212 -18.51 -13.01 -26.12
CA GLY A 212 -19.27 -11.82 -25.79
C GLY A 212 -18.39 -10.61 -25.58
N GLU A 213 -18.96 -9.60 -24.91
CA GLU A 213 -18.33 -8.33 -24.56
C GLU A 213 -18.90 -7.76 -23.26
N ALA A 214 -18.09 -6.94 -22.59
CA ALA A 214 -18.49 -6.16 -21.40
C ALA A 214 -17.85 -4.77 -21.46
N GLU A 215 -18.48 -3.80 -20.79
CA GLU A 215 -18.08 -2.40 -20.82
C GLU A 215 -17.99 -1.86 -19.39
N ALA A 216 -17.03 -0.96 -19.15
CA ALA A 216 -16.92 -0.23 -17.91
C ALA A 216 -16.38 1.19 -18.13
N THR A 217 -16.77 2.09 -17.23
CA THR A 217 -16.33 3.49 -17.24
C THR A 217 -15.53 3.80 -15.97
N ALA A 218 -14.39 4.48 -16.10
CA ALA A 218 -13.58 4.91 -14.95
C ALA A 218 -12.79 6.19 -15.24
N SER A 219 -12.20 6.78 -14.19
CA SER A 219 -11.36 7.98 -14.23
C SER A 219 -10.05 7.82 -15.01
N SER A 220 -9.64 6.59 -15.30
CA SER A 220 -8.48 6.31 -16.13
C SER A 220 -8.76 5.15 -17.09
N LYS A 221 -8.09 5.16 -18.25
CA LYS A 221 -8.14 4.05 -19.22
C LYS A 221 -7.80 2.71 -18.56
N GLN A 222 -6.79 2.69 -17.69
CA GLN A 222 -6.27 1.45 -17.11
C GLN A 222 -7.25 0.85 -16.09
N GLU A 223 -7.92 1.69 -15.30
CA GLU A 223 -9.02 1.27 -14.42
C GLU A 223 -10.24 0.79 -15.22
N ALA A 224 -10.65 1.53 -16.26
CA ALA A 224 -11.79 1.16 -17.10
C ALA A 224 -11.58 -0.20 -17.78
N GLU A 225 -10.38 -0.46 -18.32
CA GLU A 225 -10.02 -1.78 -18.83
C GLU A 225 -10.06 -2.87 -17.74
N THR A 226 -9.65 -2.56 -16.51
CA THR A 226 -9.62 -3.53 -15.41
C THR A 226 -11.03 -3.90 -14.98
N GLU A 227 -11.91 -2.91 -14.89
CA GLU A 227 -13.31 -3.09 -14.52
C GLU A 227 -14.10 -3.79 -15.64
N ALA A 228 -13.84 -3.45 -16.90
CA ALA A 228 -14.44 -4.15 -18.03
C ALA A 228 -14.06 -5.65 -18.03
N ALA A 229 -12.80 -5.97 -17.74
CA ALA A 229 -12.34 -7.36 -17.60
C ALA A 229 -13.01 -8.08 -16.42
N ARG A 230 -13.24 -7.38 -15.30
CA ARG A 230 -13.94 -7.91 -14.12
C ARG A 230 -15.39 -8.27 -14.48
N LEU A 231 -16.13 -7.32 -15.07
CA LEU A 231 -17.51 -7.52 -15.50
C LEU A 231 -17.64 -8.62 -16.56
N PHE A 232 -16.68 -8.74 -17.48
CA PHE A 232 -16.65 -9.83 -18.43
C PHE A 232 -16.55 -11.18 -17.73
N MET A 233 -15.62 -11.33 -16.80
CA MET A 233 -15.42 -12.56 -16.04
C MET A 233 -16.62 -12.90 -15.16
N GLU A 234 -17.35 -11.91 -14.63
CA GLU A 234 -18.60 -12.18 -13.89
C GLU A 234 -19.72 -12.69 -14.79
N ARG A 235 -19.77 -12.23 -16.04
CA ARG A 235 -20.85 -12.56 -16.98
C ARG A 235 -20.58 -13.84 -17.77
N PHE A 236 -19.31 -14.13 -18.09
CA PHE A 236 -18.92 -15.17 -19.02
C PHE A 236 -17.84 -16.12 -18.49
N GLY A 237 -17.20 -15.79 -17.36
CA GLY A 237 -16.07 -16.53 -16.78
C GLY A 237 -16.42 -17.90 -16.23
#